data_AF-A0A7J0F0U4-F1
#
_entry.id   AF-A0A7J0F0U4-F1
#
_cell.length_a   1.000
_cell.length_b   1.000
_cell.length_c   1.000
_cell.angle_alpha   90.00
_cell.angle_beta   90.00
_cell.angle_gamma   90.00
#
_symmetry.space_group_name_H-M   'P 1'
#
loop_
_entity.id
_entity.type
_entity.pdbx_description
1 polymer ?
#
loop_
_entity_poly.entity_id
_entity_poly.type
_entity_poly.pdbx_seq_one_letter_code
_entity_poly.pdbx_strand_id
1 'polypeptide(L)'
;MLFHYDGNVDGWWDLSWSKKAIHIVAQNQTKWWFAKRFLHPAVVSRYDYIFLWDEDLGVENFHPGRYLKIVKSEELEISQPALDPNSTGESGMLEVVQSVQRTARGHHAQGKFVEGMAPVFSRSAWHCAWHLIQNDLVHGWGMDMKLGYCALGDRTANVGIVDSEYVVHQGLPTLGGKSARKIRRQSTSELQIFKERWEQAVKNDRNWVDPFQKKRRLTRQRNLRLHI
;
A
#
# COMPACT_ATOMS: atom_id res chain seq x y z
N MET A 1 -2.52 -19.10 -2.11
CA MET A 1 -2.41 -18.80 -3.55
C MET A 1 -1.05 -18.14 -3.74
N LEU A 2 -0.33 -18.46 -4.82
CA LEU A 2 0.97 -17.89 -5.14
C LEU A 2 0.87 -17.19 -6.49
N PHE A 3 1.18 -15.90 -6.53
CA PHE A 3 1.17 -15.09 -7.75
C PHE A 3 2.57 -15.00 -8.31
N HIS A 4 2.74 -15.36 -9.59
CA HIS A 4 4.02 -15.37 -10.30
C HIS A 4 4.08 -14.16 -11.24
N TYR A 5 4.87 -13.17 -10.86
CA TYR A 5 5.04 -11.90 -11.58
C TYR A 5 6.07 -12.04 -12.71
N ASP A 6 7.07 -12.88 -12.50
CA ASP A 6 8.19 -13.19 -13.39
C ASP A 6 7.86 -14.28 -14.43
N GLY A 7 6.74 -14.98 -14.27
CA GLY A 7 6.36 -16.10 -15.11
C GLY A 7 6.92 -17.46 -14.70
N ASN A 8 7.76 -17.53 -13.66
CA ASN A 8 8.49 -18.73 -13.26
C ASN A 8 7.69 -19.57 -12.26
N VAL A 9 6.77 -20.38 -12.77
CA VAL A 9 5.83 -21.14 -11.93
C VAL A 9 6.51 -22.28 -11.16
N ASP A 10 7.59 -22.83 -11.70
CA ASP A 10 8.33 -23.99 -11.19
C ASP A 10 9.48 -23.63 -10.23
N GLY A 11 9.84 -22.35 -10.13
CA GLY A 11 10.90 -21.86 -9.24
C GLY A 11 10.71 -22.15 -7.73
N TRP A 12 9.55 -22.64 -7.32
CA TRP A 12 9.19 -22.95 -5.93
C TRP A 12 8.86 -24.43 -5.69
N TRP A 13 9.08 -25.32 -6.66
CA TRP A 13 8.63 -26.72 -6.58
C TRP A 13 9.39 -27.58 -5.56
N ASP A 14 10.57 -27.14 -5.13
CA ASP A 14 11.37 -27.73 -4.07
C ASP A 14 10.71 -27.56 -2.69
N LEU A 15 9.86 -26.55 -2.51
CA LEU A 15 9.15 -26.31 -1.26
C LEU A 15 7.89 -27.16 -1.13
N SER A 16 7.78 -27.88 -0.02
CA SER A 16 6.68 -28.84 0.23
C SER A 16 5.28 -28.21 0.21
N TRP A 17 5.16 -26.93 0.56
CA TRP A 17 3.89 -26.19 0.54
C TRP A 17 3.45 -25.80 -0.86
N SER A 18 4.38 -25.70 -1.81
CA SER A 18 4.15 -25.26 -3.19
C SER A 18 3.12 -26.14 -3.89
N LYS A 19 3.25 -27.47 -3.73
CA LYS A 19 2.30 -28.47 -4.26
C LYS A 19 0.86 -28.34 -3.73
N LYS A 20 0.66 -27.61 -2.62
CA LYS A 20 -0.66 -27.36 -2.02
C LYS A 20 -1.22 -25.98 -2.38
N ALA A 21 -0.40 -25.11 -2.98
CA ALA A 21 -0.81 -23.78 -3.38
C ALA A 21 -1.49 -23.79 -4.75
N ILE A 22 -2.41 -22.85 -4.98
CA ILE A 22 -2.87 -22.50 -6.32
C ILE A 22 -1.87 -21.49 -6.89
N HIS A 23 -1.19 -21.85 -7.97
CA HIS A 23 -0.25 -21.00 -8.69
C HIS A 23 -0.99 -20.22 -9.76
N ILE A 24 -0.77 -18.90 -9.83
CA ILE A 24 -1.40 -18.02 -10.81
C ILE A 24 -0.33 -17.19 -11.47
N VAL A 25 -0.31 -17.21 -12.81
CA VAL A 25 0.62 -16.44 -13.62
C VAL A 25 -0.16 -15.56 -14.59
N ALA A 26 0.24 -14.31 -14.72
CA ALA A 26 -0.32 -13.39 -15.69
C ALA A 26 0.78 -12.43 -16.16
N GLN A 27 1.13 -12.54 -17.45
CA GLN A 27 2.21 -11.76 -18.03
C GLN A 27 1.86 -10.26 -18.04
N ASN A 28 2.87 -9.42 -17.75
CA ASN A 28 2.75 -7.96 -17.74
C ASN A 28 1.71 -7.39 -16.75
N GLN A 29 1.47 -8.08 -15.62
CA GLN A 29 0.57 -7.62 -14.55
C GLN A 29 1.35 -7.37 -13.26
N THR A 30 0.84 -6.49 -12.39
CA THR A 30 1.42 -6.24 -11.06
C THR A 30 0.45 -6.62 -9.94
N LYS A 31 0.85 -6.39 -8.69
CA LYS A 31 0.14 -6.84 -7.49
C LYS A 31 -1.31 -6.38 -7.44
N TRP A 32 -1.61 -5.16 -7.89
CA TRP A 32 -2.96 -4.61 -7.86
C TRP A 32 -3.91 -5.34 -8.81
N TRP A 33 -3.41 -5.74 -9.97
CA TRP A 33 -4.18 -6.51 -10.95
C TRP A 33 -4.57 -7.89 -10.39
N PHE A 34 -3.61 -8.58 -9.75
CA PHE A 34 -3.86 -9.86 -9.08
C PHE A 34 -4.82 -9.69 -7.90
N ALA A 35 -4.55 -8.70 -7.04
CA ALA A 35 -5.36 -8.46 -5.85
C ALA A 35 -6.83 -8.18 -6.20
N LYS A 36 -7.09 -7.38 -7.24
CA LYS A 36 -8.46 -7.13 -7.69
C LYS A 36 -9.20 -8.39 -8.11
N ARG A 37 -8.51 -9.34 -8.75
CA ARG A 37 -9.11 -10.55 -9.33
C ARG A 37 -9.21 -11.72 -8.36
N PHE A 38 -8.24 -11.86 -7.46
CA PHE A 38 -8.07 -13.08 -6.67
C PHE A 38 -8.22 -12.87 -5.17
N LEU A 39 -8.14 -11.63 -4.68
CA LEU A 39 -8.29 -11.31 -3.26
C LEU A 39 -9.63 -10.63 -2.96
N HIS A 40 -10.72 -11.13 -3.57
CA HIS A 40 -12.07 -10.64 -3.27
C HIS A 40 -12.37 -10.76 -1.77
N PRO A 41 -13.06 -9.79 -1.13
CA PRO A 41 -13.25 -9.80 0.32
C PRO A 41 -13.87 -11.08 0.88
N ALA A 42 -14.80 -11.70 0.14
CA ALA A 42 -15.37 -13.00 0.51
C ALA A 42 -14.33 -14.15 0.55
N VAL A 43 -13.36 -14.15 -0.37
CA VAL A 43 -12.30 -15.18 -0.47
C VAL A 43 -11.32 -15.06 0.69
N VAL A 44 -10.93 -13.83 1.04
CA VAL A 44 -9.94 -13.56 2.10
C VAL A 44 -10.56 -13.33 3.48
N SER A 45 -11.88 -13.52 3.62
CA SER A 45 -12.65 -13.24 4.84
C SER A 45 -12.18 -14.02 6.07
N ARG A 46 -11.47 -15.16 5.89
CA ARG A 46 -10.91 -15.95 6.99
C ARG A 46 -9.64 -15.34 7.61
N TYR A 47 -9.02 -14.36 6.96
CA TYR A 47 -7.79 -13.71 7.43
C TYR A 47 -8.14 -12.39 8.11
N ASP A 48 -7.47 -12.09 9.22
CA ASP A 48 -7.64 -10.81 9.93
C ASP A 48 -6.86 -9.68 9.24
N TYR A 49 -5.72 -10.02 8.62
CA TYR A 49 -4.83 -9.09 7.93
C TYR A 49 -4.44 -9.64 6.56
N ILE A 50 -4.31 -8.73 5.59
CA ILE A 50 -3.94 -9.02 4.20
C ILE A 50 -2.65 -8.25 3.90
N PHE A 51 -1.59 -8.99 3.58
CA PHE A 51 -0.30 -8.45 3.15
C PHE A 51 -0.32 -8.38 1.62
N LEU A 52 -0.20 -7.18 1.06
CA LEU A 52 -0.18 -6.98 -0.38
C LEU A 52 1.12 -6.30 -0.80
N TRP A 53 2.17 -7.10 -0.94
CA TRP A 53 3.55 -6.61 -1.07
C TRP A 53 4.03 -6.66 -2.52
N ASP A 54 4.97 -5.79 -2.87
CA ASP A 54 5.74 -5.92 -4.11
C ASP A 54 6.67 -7.13 -4.04
N GLU A 55 7.04 -7.62 -5.22
CA GLU A 55 7.86 -8.81 -5.42
C GLU A 55 9.36 -8.61 -5.14
N ASP A 56 9.82 -7.36 -5.01
CA ASP A 56 11.23 -7.00 -4.85
C ASP A 56 11.59 -6.54 -3.43
N LEU A 57 10.87 -7.10 -2.44
CA LEU A 57 11.11 -6.86 -1.02
C LEU A 57 11.92 -7.99 -0.36
N GLY A 58 13.05 -7.64 0.22
CA GLY A 58 13.80 -8.45 1.17
C GLY A 58 13.14 -8.44 2.55
N VAL A 59 13.05 -9.60 3.19
CA VAL A 59 12.32 -9.83 4.44
C VAL A 59 13.18 -10.41 5.56
N GLU A 60 14.50 -10.38 5.40
CA GLU A 60 15.47 -10.95 6.34
C GLU A 60 15.35 -10.34 7.74
N ASN A 61 15.00 -9.05 7.81
CA ASN A 61 14.84 -8.28 9.05
C ASN A 61 13.38 -8.13 9.51
N PHE A 62 12.45 -8.85 8.87
CA PHE A 62 11.01 -8.73 9.13
C PHE A 62 10.46 -9.95 9.86
N HIS A 63 9.80 -9.75 11.01
CA HIS A 63 9.08 -10.82 11.71
C HIS A 63 7.56 -10.55 11.75
N PRO A 64 6.73 -11.29 10.98
CA PRO A 64 5.30 -11.01 10.85
C PRO A 64 4.53 -11.04 12.17
N GLY A 65 4.91 -11.94 13.10
CA GLY A 65 4.27 -12.03 14.42
C GLY A 65 4.53 -10.82 15.33
N ARG A 66 5.73 -10.23 15.29
CA ARG A 66 6.07 -9.04 16.10
C ARG A 66 5.42 -7.81 15.49
N TYR A 67 5.49 -7.69 14.16
CA TYR A 67 4.77 -6.68 13.39
C TYR A 67 3.27 -6.66 13.71
N LEU A 68 2.58 -7.80 13.57
CA LEU A 68 1.14 -7.88 13.82
C LEU A 68 0.76 -7.63 15.28
N LYS A 69 1.65 -7.90 16.25
CA LYS A 69 1.41 -7.54 17.65
C LYS A 69 1.28 -6.02 17.82
N ILE A 70 2.13 -5.26 17.13
CA ILE A 70 2.11 -3.78 17.15
C ILE A 70 0.90 -3.27 16.38
N VAL A 71 0.67 -3.76 15.17
CA VAL A 71 -0.51 -3.38 14.36
C VAL A 71 -1.81 -3.56 15.15
N LYS A 72 -1.93 -4.67 15.90
CA LYS A 72 -3.09 -4.91 16.77
C LYS A 72 -3.13 -3.98 17.98
N SER A 73 -2.01 -3.75 18.67
CA SER A 73 -2.00 -2.92 19.89
C SER A 73 -2.22 -1.43 19.61
N GLU A 74 -1.79 -0.97 18.44
CA GLU A 74 -1.95 0.41 17.97
C GLU A 74 -3.22 0.60 17.12
N GLU A 75 -4.06 -0.43 16.99
CA GLU A 75 -5.33 -0.41 16.24
C GLU A 75 -5.19 0.10 14.79
N LEU A 76 -4.10 -0.29 14.11
CA LEU A 76 -3.84 0.12 12.74
C LEU A 76 -4.69 -0.70 11.76
N GLU A 77 -5.50 0.01 10.98
CA GLU A 77 -6.34 -0.54 9.91
C GLU A 77 -5.54 -0.69 8.61
N ILE A 78 -4.60 0.23 8.36
CA ILE A 78 -3.67 0.19 7.22
C ILE A 78 -2.28 0.46 7.74
N SER A 79 -1.31 -0.39 7.40
CA SER A 79 0.05 -0.22 7.88
C SER A 79 1.08 -0.70 6.87
N GLN A 80 2.36 -0.42 7.13
CA GLN A 80 3.48 -1.08 6.46
C GLN A 80 4.68 -1.17 7.40
N PRO A 81 5.60 -2.13 7.21
CA PRO A 81 6.90 -2.09 7.85
C PRO A 81 7.70 -0.86 7.40
N ALA A 82 8.68 -0.45 8.19
CA ALA A 82 9.64 0.56 7.76
C ALA A 82 10.55 0.01 6.65
N LEU A 83 11.12 0.91 5.85
CA LEU A 83 12.15 0.54 4.88
C LEU A 83 13.52 0.55 5.58
N ASP A 84 14.33 -0.47 5.29
CA ASP A 84 15.71 -0.50 5.71
C ASP A 84 16.50 0.65 5.05
N PRO A 85 17.38 1.35 5.79
CA PRO A 85 18.22 2.41 5.21
C PRO A 85 19.07 1.98 4.01
N ASN A 86 19.38 0.69 3.89
CA ASN A 86 20.16 0.14 2.77
C ASN A 86 19.32 -0.18 1.53
N SER A 87 18.02 0.15 1.52
CA SER A 87 17.15 -0.08 0.37
C SER A 87 17.68 0.64 -0.89
N THR A 88 17.80 -0.09 -2.00
CA THR A 88 18.30 0.42 -3.28
C THR A 88 17.13 0.90 -4.13
N GLY A 89 16.93 2.22 -4.18
CA GLY A 89 15.97 2.88 -5.07
C GLY A 89 16.47 4.28 -5.41
N GLU A 90 16.33 4.70 -6.67
CA GLU A 90 16.80 6.02 -7.14
C GLU A 90 16.32 7.13 -6.19
N SER A 91 17.25 8.02 -5.80
CA SER A 91 17.14 9.09 -4.79
C SER A 91 15.93 10.04 -4.87
N GLY A 92 15.00 9.89 -5.82
CA GLY A 92 13.75 10.66 -5.88
C GLY A 92 12.53 9.98 -5.24
N MET A 93 12.63 8.71 -4.83
CA MET A 93 11.49 7.90 -4.35
C MET A 93 11.57 7.52 -2.85
N LEU A 94 12.63 7.95 -2.17
CA LEU A 94 12.83 7.77 -0.71
C LEU A 94 12.23 8.91 0.13
N GLU A 95 11.51 9.85 -0.48
CA GLU A 95 10.91 10.98 0.23
C GLU A 95 9.60 10.59 0.94
N VAL A 96 9.80 10.07 2.15
CA VAL A 96 9.10 10.31 3.44
C VAL A 96 8.98 8.99 4.18
N VAL A 97 10.11 8.49 4.68
CA VAL A 97 10.14 7.66 5.89
C VAL A 97 10.59 8.56 7.03
N GLN A 98 9.65 9.28 7.64
CA GLN A 98 9.89 9.81 8.98
C GLN A 98 9.41 8.76 9.98
N SER A 99 10.39 8.14 10.64
CA SER A 99 10.25 7.32 11.83
C SER A 99 9.26 7.95 12.81
N VAL A 100 8.20 7.24 13.16
CA VAL A 100 7.41 7.57 14.34
C VAL A 100 8.13 6.97 15.54
N GLN A 101 9.02 7.74 16.17
CA GLN A 101 9.57 7.37 17.47
C GLN A 101 8.43 7.18 18.48
N ARG A 102 8.48 6.03 19.18
CA ARG A 102 7.68 5.72 20.37
C ARG A 102 7.66 6.88 21.35
N THR A 103 6.50 7.47 21.64
CA THR A 103 6.23 8.01 22.97
C THR A 103 4.75 7.92 23.35
N ALA A 104 4.52 7.63 24.63
CA ALA A 104 3.25 7.38 25.30
C ALA A 104 2.27 8.58 25.37
N ARG A 105 2.46 9.64 24.58
CA ARG A 105 1.58 10.82 24.49
C ARG A 105 2.16 11.82 23.46
N GLY A 106 1.71 11.71 22.21
CA GLY A 106 1.74 12.79 21.21
C GLY A 106 3.08 13.07 20.52
N HIS A 107 3.13 12.85 19.21
CA HIS A 107 3.38 13.86 18.15
C HIS A 107 3.23 13.15 16.79
N HIS A 108 2.17 13.50 16.06
CA HIS A 108 1.79 12.86 14.79
C HIS A 108 2.83 13.10 13.69
N ALA A 109 3.48 12.05 13.20
CA ALA A 109 3.93 12.06 11.82
C ALA A 109 2.67 11.91 10.96
N GLN A 110 2.36 12.95 10.17
CA GLN A 110 1.39 12.82 9.08
C GLN A 110 2.04 11.90 8.05
N GLY A 111 1.85 10.59 8.20
CA GLY A 111 2.27 9.61 7.21
C GLY A 111 1.55 9.93 5.90
N LYS A 112 2.25 10.64 5.01
CA LYS A 112 1.95 10.53 3.60
C LYS A 112 2.32 9.09 3.28
N PHE A 113 1.32 8.22 3.22
CA PHE A 113 1.46 6.88 2.66
C PHE A 113 1.80 7.11 1.18
N VAL A 114 3.10 7.26 0.90
CA VAL A 114 3.62 7.49 -0.43
C VAL A 114 4.38 6.22 -0.75
N GLU A 115 3.86 5.57 -1.77
CA GLU A 115 4.30 4.28 -2.28
C GLU A 115 3.94 3.11 -1.37
N GLY A 116 2.74 2.56 -1.60
CA GLY A 116 2.30 1.32 -0.97
C GLY A 116 3.04 0.12 -1.54
N MET A 117 4.35 0.01 -1.26
CA MET A 117 5.17 -1.16 -1.62
C MET A 117 4.80 -2.37 -0.77
N ALA A 118 4.71 -2.17 0.54
CA ALA A 118 4.46 -3.22 1.52
C ALA A 118 3.17 -3.01 2.36
N PRO A 119 2.02 -2.59 1.78
CA PRO A 119 0.83 -2.34 2.57
C PRO A 119 0.29 -3.62 3.19
N VAL A 120 -0.15 -3.47 4.43
CA VAL A 120 -0.91 -4.46 5.19
C VAL A 120 -2.23 -3.84 5.58
N PHE A 121 -3.32 -4.53 5.26
CA PHE A 121 -4.68 -4.09 5.54
C PHE A 121 -5.30 -5.00 6.58
N SER A 122 -6.05 -4.43 7.52
CA SER A 122 -7.07 -5.19 8.23
C SER A 122 -8.10 -5.74 7.23
N ARG A 123 -8.87 -6.76 7.64
CA ARG A 123 -9.97 -7.31 6.85
C ARG A 123 -10.95 -6.22 6.40
N SER A 124 -11.28 -5.31 7.30
CA SER A 124 -12.27 -4.25 7.12
C SER A 124 -11.74 -3.14 6.20
N ALA A 125 -10.48 -2.73 6.37
CA ALA A 125 -9.81 -1.81 5.45
C ALA A 125 -9.65 -2.42 4.05
N TRP A 126 -9.31 -3.72 3.97
CA TRP A 126 -9.20 -4.43 2.69
C TRP A 126 -10.53 -4.47 1.94
N HIS A 127 -11.64 -4.68 2.65
CA HIS A 127 -12.97 -4.64 2.03
C HIS A 127 -13.21 -3.30 1.31
N CYS A 128 -12.88 -2.18 1.95
CA CYS A 128 -12.96 -0.86 1.31
C CYS A 128 -11.94 -0.71 0.17
N ALA A 129 -10.67 -1.04 0.40
CA ALA A 129 -9.59 -0.87 -0.57
C ALA A 129 -9.87 -1.68 -1.85
N TRP A 130 -10.38 -2.90 -1.73
CA TRP A 130 -10.72 -3.75 -2.87
C TRP A 130 -11.78 -3.12 -3.78
N HIS A 131 -12.77 -2.42 -3.21
CA HIS A 131 -13.79 -1.71 -3.98
C HIS A 131 -13.27 -0.41 -4.59
N LEU A 132 -12.20 0.15 -4.03
CA LEU A 132 -11.50 1.30 -4.62
C LEU A 132 -10.65 0.90 -5.85
N ILE A 133 -10.03 -0.29 -5.83
CA ILE A 133 -9.23 -0.80 -6.95
C ILE A 133 -10.09 -0.95 -8.20
N GLN A 134 -9.66 -0.34 -9.30
CA GLN A 134 -10.34 -0.38 -10.60
C GLN A 134 -9.98 -1.66 -11.37
N ASN A 135 -10.94 -2.22 -12.12
CA ASN A 135 -10.75 -3.50 -12.85
C ASN A 135 -9.72 -3.42 -13.99
N ASP A 136 -9.59 -2.26 -14.60
CA ASP A 136 -8.68 -1.95 -15.70
C ASP A 136 -7.28 -1.53 -15.23
N LEU A 137 -7.05 -1.51 -13.92
CA LEU A 137 -5.79 -1.10 -13.33
C LEU A 137 -4.73 -2.19 -13.46
N VAL A 138 -3.52 -1.77 -13.83
CA VAL A 138 -2.34 -2.62 -13.80
C VAL A 138 -1.42 -2.13 -12.68
N HIS A 139 -0.85 -0.93 -12.77
CA HIS A 139 0.21 -0.44 -11.88
C HIS A 139 -0.29 0.05 -10.52
N GLY A 140 -1.46 0.67 -10.49
CA GLY A 140 -2.05 1.18 -9.24
C GLY A 140 -1.39 2.42 -8.64
N TRP A 141 -0.49 3.09 -9.38
CA TRP A 141 0.15 4.31 -8.87
C TRP A 141 -0.88 5.42 -8.57
N GLY A 142 -0.78 6.02 -7.38
CA GLY A 142 -1.69 7.05 -6.87
C GLY A 142 -2.91 6.52 -6.12
N MET A 143 -3.16 5.21 -6.13
CA MET A 143 -4.16 4.60 -5.25
C MET A 143 -3.84 4.80 -3.77
N ASP A 144 -2.55 4.71 -3.44
CA ASP A 144 -1.97 4.95 -2.12
C ASP A 144 -2.39 6.30 -1.53
N MET A 145 -2.56 7.32 -2.38
CA MET A 145 -3.06 8.64 -1.97
C MET A 145 -4.51 8.62 -1.46
N LYS A 146 -5.28 7.57 -1.78
CA LYS A 146 -6.70 7.41 -1.43
C LYS A 146 -6.96 6.24 -0.48
N LEU A 147 -6.01 5.34 -0.26
CA LEU A 147 -6.17 4.23 0.68
C LEU A 147 -6.51 4.70 2.10
N GLY A 148 -6.04 5.87 2.52
CA GLY A 148 -6.38 6.44 3.82
C GLY A 148 -7.89 6.69 4.05
N TYR A 149 -8.72 6.73 3.00
CA TYR A 149 -10.19 6.77 3.14
C TYR A 149 -10.76 5.43 3.63
N CYS A 150 -10.00 4.34 3.50
CA CYS A 150 -10.36 3.01 3.96
C CYS A 150 -9.86 2.69 5.36
N ALA A 151 -9.28 3.66 6.09
CA ALA A 151 -8.77 3.49 7.44
C ALA A 151 -9.86 3.47 8.54
N LEU A 152 -11.14 3.42 8.16
CA LEU A 152 -12.31 3.29 9.04
C LEU A 152 -12.27 4.20 10.28
N GLY A 153 -12.22 5.50 10.03
CA GLY A 153 -12.18 6.51 11.08
C GLY A 153 -11.10 7.53 10.79
N ASP A 154 -10.35 7.88 11.83
CA ASP A 154 -9.30 8.86 11.70
C ASP A 154 -8.03 8.26 11.10
N ARG A 155 -7.76 8.53 9.83
CA ARG A 155 -6.52 8.08 9.18
C ARG A 155 -5.23 8.54 9.87
N THR A 156 -5.27 9.59 10.71
CA THR A 156 -4.09 10.01 11.48
C THR A 156 -3.82 9.16 12.73
N ALA A 157 -4.76 8.29 13.07
CA ALA A 157 -4.62 7.29 14.14
C ALA A 157 -4.50 5.87 13.56
N ASN A 158 -5.31 5.55 12.54
CA ASN A 158 -5.48 4.17 12.07
C ASN A 158 -4.57 3.79 10.88
N VAL A 159 -3.72 4.72 10.41
CA VAL A 159 -2.72 4.46 9.35
C VAL A 159 -1.33 4.73 9.89
N GLY A 160 -0.42 3.75 9.80
CA GLY A 160 0.90 3.86 10.43
C GLY A 160 2.02 3.03 9.81
N ILE A 161 3.25 3.42 10.10
CA ILE A 161 4.46 2.65 9.80
C ILE A 161 4.92 1.98 11.10
N VAL A 162 5.19 0.68 11.06
CA VAL A 162 5.79 -0.04 12.19
C VAL A 162 7.30 0.06 12.04
N ASP A 163 7.92 0.94 12.82
CA ASP A 163 9.34 1.28 12.72
C ASP A 163 10.29 0.30 13.42
N SER A 164 9.77 -0.69 14.14
CA SER A 164 10.59 -1.73 14.76
C SER A 164 10.77 -2.98 13.89
N GLU A 165 10.16 -3.02 12.71
CA GLU A 165 10.23 -4.13 11.76
C GLU A 165 10.48 -3.57 10.37
N TYR A 166 11.47 -4.12 9.66
CA TYR A 166 11.98 -3.52 8.43
C TYR A 166 11.95 -4.49 7.26
N VAL A 167 11.70 -3.97 6.07
CA VAL A 167 11.88 -4.66 4.79
C VAL A 167 12.87 -3.88 3.92
N VAL A 168 13.62 -4.59 3.08
CA VAL A 168 14.58 -4.00 2.16
C VAL A 168 13.93 -3.90 0.79
N HIS A 169 13.84 -2.70 0.21
CA HIS A 169 13.40 -2.57 -1.18
C HIS A 169 14.60 -2.71 -2.12
N GLN A 170 14.53 -3.69 -3.03
CA GLN A 170 15.64 -4.03 -3.93
C GLN A 170 15.59 -3.25 -5.25
N GLY A 171 14.44 -2.69 -5.62
CA GLY A 171 14.27 -1.88 -6.83
C GLY A 171 14.44 -2.71 -8.12
N LEU A 172 14.02 -3.98 -8.09
CA LEU A 172 14.20 -4.89 -9.22
C LEU A 172 13.07 -4.67 -10.24
N PRO A 173 13.38 -4.30 -11.49
CA PRO A 173 12.35 -4.13 -12.52
C PRO A 173 11.84 -5.51 -12.99
N THR A 174 10.75 -5.98 -12.40
CA THR A 174 10.21 -7.35 -12.63
C THR A 174 9.08 -7.43 -13.66
N LEU A 175 8.57 -6.30 -14.17
CA LEU A 175 7.63 -6.26 -15.30
C LEU A 175 8.35 -6.62 -16.60
N GLY A 176 8.78 -7.88 -16.69
CA GLY A 176 9.54 -8.46 -17.78
C GLY A 176 8.94 -8.09 -19.14
N GLY A 177 9.73 -7.42 -19.96
CA GLY A 177 9.41 -7.17 -21.38
C GLY A 177 8.95 -5.75 -21.74
N LYS A 178 8.67 -4.85 -20.80
CA LYS A 178 8.41 -3.43 -21.11
C LYS A 178 9.60 -2.56 -20.71
N SER A 179 9.98 -1.62 -21.57
CA SER A 179 10.98 -0.60 -21.20
C SER A 179 10.44 0.29 -20.08
N ALA A 180 11.32 0.75 -19.18
CA ALA A 180 10.98 1.65 -18.08
C ALA A 180 10.17 2.88 -18.56
N ARG A 181 10.49 3.40 -19.75
CA ARG A 181 9.73 4.50 -20.38
C ARG A 181 8.28 4.14 -20.67
N LYS A 182 8.01 2.92 -21.16
CA LYS A 182 6.64 2.46 -21.46
C LYS A 182 5.85 2.23 -20.17
N ILE A 183 6.48 1.65 -19.16
CA ILE A 183 5.93 1.48 -17.80
C ILE A 183 5.54 2.84 -17.22
N ARG A 184 6.46 3.81 -17.22
CA ARG A 184 6.21 5.17 -16.72
C ARG A 184 5.06 5.86 -17.45
N ARG A 185 5.02 5.80 -18.79
CA ARG A 185 3.92 6.37 -19.58
C ARG A 185 2.57 5.74 -19.23
N GLN A 186 2.52 4.41 -19.11
CA GLN A 186 1.30 3.71 -18.74
C GLN A 186 0.84 4.08 -17.32
N SER A 187 1.76 4.06 -16.35
CA SER A 187 1.49 4.46 -14.96
C SER A 187 0.99 5.90 -14.84
N THR A 188 1.60 6.86 -15.55
CA THR A 188 1.11 8.25 -15.61
C THR A 188 -0.30 8.34 -16.18
N SER A 189 -0.60 7.58 -17.24
CA SER A 189 -1.94 7.56 -17.85
C SER A 189 -2.98 6.96 -16.91
N GLU A 190 -2.67 5.85 -16.23
CA GLU A 190 -3.54 5.22 -15.24
C GLU A 190 -3.84 6.16 -14.07
N LEU A 191 -2.82 6.87 -13.57
CA LEU A 191 -2.98 7.89 -12.52
C LEU A 191 -3.94 9.01 -12.93
N GLN A 192 -3.82 9.50 -14.17
CA GLN A 192 -4.67 10.58 -14.67
C GLN A 192 -6.14 10.14 -14.73
N ILE A 193 -6.39 8.97 -15.30
CA ILE A 193 -7.74 8.38 -15.36
C ILE A 193 -8.30 8.17 -13.95
N PHE A 194 -7.49 7.66 -13.02
CA PHE A 194 -7.91 7.47 -11.63
C PHE A 194 -8.33 8.78 -10.96
N LYS A 195 -7.55 9.86 -11.15
CA LYS A 195 -7.87 11.19 -10.62
C LYS A 195 -9.19 11.70 -11.18
N GLU A 196 -9.38 11.61 -12.49
CA GLU A 196 -10.61 12.03 -13.17
C GLU A 196 -11.83 11.28 -12.64
N ARG A 197 -11.73 9.94 -12.52
CA ARG A 197 -12.81 9.11 -11.96
C ARG A 197 -13.12 9.48 -10.51
N TRP A 198 -12.09 9.71 -9.69
CA TRP A 198 -12.27 10.13 -8.30
C TRP A 198 -12.98 11.48 -8.22
N GLU A 199 -12.52 12.47 -8.97
CA GLU A 199 -13.12 13.81 -9.01
C GLU A 199 -14.57 13.78 -9.50
N GLN A 200 -14.85 12.96 -10.52
CA GLN A 200 -16.21 12.76 -11.02
C GLN A 200 -17.11 12.07 -9.98
N ALA A 201 -16.62 11.04 -9.29
CA ALA A 201 -17.37 10.37 -8.23
C ALA A 201 -17.72 11.34 -7.09
N VAL A 202 -16.75 12.14 -6.65
CA VAL A 202 -16.92 13.20 -5.65
C VAL A 202 -17.96 14.23 -6.12
N LYS A 203 -17.88 14.67 -7.37
CA LYS A 203 -18.81 15.67 -7.93
C LYS A 203 -20.24 15.15 -8.03
N ASN A 204 -20.39 13.86 -8.35
CA ASN A 204 -21.69 13.24 -8.58
C ASN A 204 -22.39 12.84 -7.29
N ASP A 205 -21.64 12.55 -6.22
CA ASP A 205 -22.19 12.28 -4.90
C ASP A 205 -22.49 13.59 -4.16
N ARG A 206 -23.74 14.06 -4.27
CA ARG A 206 -24.21 15.31 -3.66
C ARG A 206 -24.10 15.34 -2.14
N ASN A 207 -24.07 14.17 -1.50
CA ASN A 207 -23.97 14.05 -0.04
C ASN A 207 -22.54 13.79 0.43
N TRP A 208 -21.59 13.70 -0.51
CA TRP A 208 -20.21 13.46 -0.16
C TRP A 208 -19.60 14.65 0.57
N VAL A 209 -19.01 14.37 1.73
CA VAL A 209 -18.25 15.33 2.52
C VAL A 209 -16.86 14.74 2.73
N ASP A 210 -15.82 15.45 2.29
CA ASP A 210 -14.44 15.03 2.55
C ASP A 210 -14.15 15.08 4.06
N PRO A 211 -13.99 13.92 4.73
CA PRO A 211 -13.74 13.89 6.18
C PRO A 211 -12.38 14.50 6.54
N PHE A 212 -11.48 14.70 5.58
CA PHE A 212 -10.12 15.22 5.79
C PHE A 212 -9.96 16.71 5.43
N GLN A 213 -10.97 17.35 4.84
CA GLN A 213 -10.87 18.75 4.39
C GLN A 213 -10.73 19.74 5.56
N LYS A 214 -11.46 19.51 6.67
CA LYS A 214 -11.39 20.38 7.88
C LYS A 214 -10.01 20.34 8.53
N LYS A 215 -9.37 19.16 8.60
CA LYS A 215 -8.04 18.99 9.18
C LYS A 215 -6.95 19.70 8.38
N ARG A 216 -7.02 19.70 7.05
CA ARG A 216 -6.07 20.42 6.18
C ARG A 216 -6.06 21.93 6.42
N ARG A 217 -7.24 22.53 6.66
CA ARG A 217 -7.37 23.98 6.95
C ARG A 217 -6.73 24.36 8.28
N LEU A 218 -6.92 23.56 9.33
CA LEU A 218 -6.37 23.81 10.67
C LEU A 218 -4.84 23.71 10.69
N THR A 219 -4.25 22.70 10.02
CA THR A 219 -2.78 22.57 9.91
C THR A 219 -2.17 23.77 9.18
N ARG A 220 -2.81 24.23 8.10
CA ARG A 220 -2.31 25.38 7.31
C ARG A 220 -2.37 26.68 8.11
N GLN A 221 -3.42 26.91 8.90
CA GLN A 221 -3.52 28.08 9.79
C GLN A 221 -2.50 28.05 10.95
N ARG A 222 -2.20 26.88 11.49
CA ARG A 222 -1.15 26.71 12.52
C ARG A 222 0.25 27.03 11.97
N ASN A 223 0.59 26.53 10.79
CA ASN A 223 1.91 26.77 10.19
C ASN A 223 2.11 28.23 9.80
N LEU A 224 1.05 28.95 9.41
CA LEU A 224 1.09 30.39 9.15
C LEU A 224 1.30 31.23 10.42
N ARG A 225 0.95 30.72 11.61
CA ARG A 225 1.15 31.42 12.89
C ARG A 225 2.52 31.16 13.53
N LEU A 226 3.26 30.17 13.05
CA LEU A 226 4.62 29.83 13.53
C LEU A 226 5.72 30.50 12.70
N HIS A 227 5.35 31.24 11.66
CA HIS A 227 6.25 32.02 10.80
C HIS A 227 6.03 33.54 10.92
N ILE A 228 5.45 33.98 12.04
CA ILE A 228 5.36 35.36 12.51
C ILE A 228 5.93 35.35 13.93
#